data_AF-A0A812S7I4-F1
#
_entry.id   AF-A0A812S7I4-F1
#
_cell.length_a   1.000
_cell.length_b   1.000
_cell.length_c   1.000
_cell.angle_alpha   90.00
_cell.angle_beta   90.00
_cell.angle_gamma   90.00
#
_symmetry.space_group_name_H-M   'P 1'
#
loop_
_entity.id
_entity.type
_entity.pdbx_description
1 polymer ?
#
loop_
_entity_poly.entity_id
_entity_poly.type
_entity_poly.pdbx_seq_one_letter_code
_entity_poly.pdbx_strand_id
1 'polypeptide(L)'
;MKAAREYLRKQDMFAVTRDEQVRVLSGEEEGAFGWLALNQKQAEISPDPATTLGALDFGGASVQISFVPQETSILANLFPMHFGGSVRGPIHLYSHRQAATVFRSASSTT
;
A
#
# COMPACT_ATOMS: atom_id res chain seq x y z
N MET A 1 13.79 13.63 -6.67
CA MET A 1 12.46 14.08 -6.22
C MET A 1 12.26 15.60 -6.24
N LYS A 2 13.21 16.43 -5.80
CA LYS A 2 13.09 17.91 -5.83
C LYS A 2 12.72 18.48 -7.21
N ALA A 3 13.45 18.10 -8.26
CA ALA A 3 13.18 18.57 -9.63
C ALA A 3 11.76 18.22 -10.11
N ALA A 4 11.26 17.02 -9.78
CA ALA A 4 9.90 16.61 -10.13
C ALA A 4 8.84 17.48 -9.44
N ARG A 5 9.05 17.82 -8.15
CA ARG A 5 8.17 18.72 -7.40
C ARG A 5 8.14 20.13 -8.00
N GLU A 6 9.30 20.67 -8.32
CA GLU A 6 9.42 22.00 -8.94
C GLU A 6 8.76 22.03 -10.32
N TYR A 7 8.92 20.97 -11.11
CA TYR A 7 8.28 20.87 -12.42
C TYR A 7 6.76 20.85 -12.30
N LEU A 8 6.19 20.03 -11.42
CA LEU A 8 4.74 19.90 -11.24
C LEU A 8 4.12 21.17 -10.65
N ARG A 9 4.82 21.87 -9.75
CA ARG A 9 4.37 23.15 -9.16
C ARG A 9 4.28 24.30 -10.15
N LYS A 10 5.01 24.23 -11.27
CA LYS A 10 4.93 25.22 -12.35
C LYS A 10 3.78 24.98 -13.31
N GLN A 11 3.12 23.83 -13.24
CA GLN A 11 1.98 23.51 -14.09
C GLN A 11 0.69 24.00 -13.41
N ASP A 12 -0.11 24.79 -14.11
CA ASP A 12 -1.39 25.28 -13.57
C ASP A 12 -2.44 24.16 -13.39
N MET A 13 -2.20 22.98 -13.97
CA MET A 13 -3.12 21.84 -13.92
C MET A 13 -2.99 20.96 -12.66
N PHE A 14 -1.93 21.11 -11.86
CA PHE A 14 -1.69 20.25 -10.69
C PHE A 14 -1.51 21.05 -9.39
N ALA A 15 -2.34 20.76 -8.39
CA ALA A 15 -2.26 21.38 -7.07
C ALA A 15 -1.24 20.67 -6.14
N VAL A 16 0.05 20.71 -6.50
CA VAL A 16 1.13 20.15 -5.66
C VAL A 16 1.63 21.20 -4.66
N THR A 17 1.07 21.21 -3.45
CA THR A 17 1.41 22.18 -2.42
C THR A 17 2.42 21.65 -1.41
N ARG A 18 2.44 20.33 -1.18
CA ARG A 18 3.23 19.68 -0.14
C ARG A 18 4.25 18.69 -0.72
N ASP A 19 5.38 18.52 -0.05
CA ASP A 19 6.45 17.65 -0.54
C ASP A 19 6.07 16.15 -0.47
N GLU A 20 5.18 15.78 0.44
CA GLU A 20 4.71 14.40 0.64
C GLU A 20 3.83 13.89 -0.51
N GLN A 21 3.29 14.80 -1.34
CA GLN A 21 2.51 14.45 -2.53
C GLN A 21 3.38 13.87 -3.65
N VAL A 22 4.70 14.09 -3.60
CA VAL A 22 5.66 13.62 -4.61
C VAL A 22 6.89 13.08 -3.90
N ARG A 23 6.81 11.81 -3.54
CA ARG A 23 7.86 11.05 -2.87
C ARG A 23 7.81 9.60 -3.31
N VAL A 24 8.85 8.86 -2.94
CA VAL A 24 8.86 7.39 -3.08
C VAL A 24 7.96 6.82 -1.98
N LEU A 25 7.16 5.82 -2.34
CA LEU A 25 6.34 5.06 -1.39
C LEU A 25 7.18 3.95 -0.76
N SER A 26 6.91 3.65 0.51
CA SER A 26 7.42 2.41 1.12
C SER A 26 6.71 1.20 0.51
N GLY A 27 7.27 -0.01 0.65
CA GLY A 27 6.61 -1.20 0.12
C GLY A 27 5.29 -1.50 0.85
N GLU A 28 5.23 -1.17 2.13
CA GLU A 28 4.02 -1.29 2.93
C GLU A 28 2.92 -0.35 2.44
N GLU A 29 3.28 0.88 2.06
CA GLU A 29 2.37 1.86 1.47
C GLU A 29 1.86 1.41 0.10
N GLU A 30 2.75 0.89 -0.76
CA GLU A 30 2.38 0.31 -2.06
C GLU A 30 1.35 -0.81 -1.88
N GLY A 31 1.62 -1.77 -0.97
CA GLY A 31 0.71 -2.86 -0.66
C GLY A 31 -0.63 -2.39 -0.08
N ALA A 32 -0.59 -1.42 0.83
CA ALA A 32 -1.79 -0.85 1.45
C ALA A 32 -2.67 -0.12 0.41
N PHE A 33 -2.08 0.68 -0.48
CA PHE A 33 -2.83 1.31 -1.56
C PHE A 33 -3.37 0.31 -2.58
N GLY A 34 -2.63 -0.77 -2.86
CA GLY A 34 -3.12 -1.89 -3.66
C GLY A 34 -4.35 -2.56 -3.03
N TRP A 35 -4.29 -2.83 -1.72
CA TRP A 35 -5.43 -3.35 -0.95
C TRP A 35 -6.62 -2.39 -0.99
N LEU A 36 -6.39 -1.09 -0.83
CA LEU A 36 -7.45 -0.08 -0.91
C LEU A 36 -8.12 -0.07 -2.29
N ALA A 37 -7.34 -0.06 -3.37
CA ALA A 37 -7.87 -0.04 -4.74
C ALA A 37 -8.67 -1.31 -5.07
N LEU A 38 -8.19 -2.47 -4.61
CA LEU A 38 -8.88 -3.76 -4.79
C LEU A 38 -10.23 -3.76 -4.08
N ASN A 39 -10.24 -3.42 -2.79
CA ASN A 39 -11.44 -3.48 -1.97
C ASN A 39 -12.45 -2.41 -2.34
N GLN A 40 -12.01 -1.20 -2.74
CA GLN A 40 -12.93 -0.17 -3.27
C GLN A 40 -13.74 -0.69 -4.46
N LYS A 41 -13.16 -1.56 -5.29
CA LYS A 41 -13.79 -2.07 -6.51
C LYS A 41 -14.56 -3.37 -6.29
N GLN A 42 -14.07 -4.27 -5.43
CA GLN A 42 -14.54 -5.66 -5.39
C GLN A 42 -15.11 -6.11 -4.03
N ALA A 43 -14.97 -5.31 -2.97
CA ALA A 43 -15.37 -5.70 -1.62
C ALA A 43 -15.66 -4.47 -0.73
N GLU A 44 -15.51 -4.60 0.59
CA GLU A 44 -15.66 -3.49 1.52
C GLU A 44 -14.29 -2.95 1.97
N ILE A 45 -14.24 -1.66 2.30
CA ILE A 45 -13.11 -1.07 3.02
C ILE A 45 -13.45 -1.13 4.51
N SER A 46 -13.10 -2.26 5.14
CA SER A 46 -13.55 -2.62 6.49
C SER A 46 -12.40 -3.17 7.33
N PRO A 47 -12.44 -3.03 8.67
CA PRO A 47 -11.54 -3.76 9.57
C PRO A 47 -11.94 -5.23 9.76
N ASP A 48 -13.04 -5.70 9.16
CA ASP A 48 -13.45 -7.10 9.19
C ASP A 48 -12.76 -7.89 8.05
N PRO A 49 -11.88 -8.85 8.35
CA PRO A 49 -11.24 -9.68 7.33
C PRO A 49 -12.24 -10.51 6.51
N ALA A 50 -13.44 -10.80 7.02
CA ALA A 50 -14.45 -11.56 6.30
C ALA A 50 -15.13 -10.76 5.17
N THR A 51 -15.07 -9.43 5.22
CA THR A 51 -15.70 -8.55 4.22
C THR A 51 -14.69 -7.90 3.27
N THR A 52 -13.41 -8.23 3.40
CA THR A 52 -12.33 -7.68 2.58
C THR A 52 -11.53 -8.77 1.86
N LEU A 53 -10.83 -8.38 0.79
CA LEU A 53 -9.92 -9.22 0.02
C LEU A 53 -8.47 -8.86 0.32
N GLY A 54 -7.60 -9.86 0.34
CA GLY A 54 -6.15 -9.66 0.36
C GLY A 54 -5.64 -9.22 -1.02
N ALA A 55 -4.66 -8.32 -1.03
CA ALA A 55 -3.98 -7.87 -2.24
C ALA A 55 -2.57 -8.46 -2.34
N LEU A 56 -2.19 -8.81 -3.56
CA LEU A 56 -0.86 -9.28 -3.93
C LEU A 56 -0.42 -8.53 -5.19
N ASP A 57 0.65 -7.76 -5.09
CA ASP A 57 1.21 -6.98 -6.19
C ASP A 57 2.58 -7.52 -6.58
N PHE A 58 2.76 -7.85 -7.86
CA PHE A 58 4.01 -8.35 -8.43
C PHE A 58 4.71 -7.26 -9.24
N GLY A 59 5.41 -6.39 -8.54
CA GLY A 59 6.26 -5.39 -9.16
C GLY A 59 7.54 -5.98 -9.76
N GLY A 60 8.23 -5.17 -10.59
CA GLY A 60 9.48 -5.58 -11.22
C GLY A 60 10.68 -5.69 -10.26
N ALA A 61 10.62 -4.99 -9.12
CA ALA A 61 11.69 -4.89 -8.12
C ALA A 61 11.30 -5.47 -6.75
N SER A 62 10.01 -5.57 -6.44
CA SER A 62 9.49 -6.18 -5.23
C SER A 62 8.10 -6.75 -5.45
N VAL A 63 7.70 -7.62 -4.52
CA VAL A 63 6.36 -8.15 -4.37
C VAL A 63 5.82 -7.66 -3.03
N GLN A 64 4.55 -7.30 -3.01
CA GLN A 64 3.87 -6.76 -1.84
C GLN A 64 2.63 -7.61 -1.55
N ILE A 65 2.43 -7.94 -0.27
CA ILE A 65 1.22 -8.61 0.22
C ILE A 65 0.55 -7.74 1.26
N SER A 66 -0.77 -7.60 1.20
CA SER A 66 -1.54 -6.80 2.16
C SER A 66 -2.93 -7.36 2.43
N PHE A 67 -3.31 -7.49 3.69
CA PHE A 67 -4.63 -7.97 4.10
C PHE A 67 -4.96 -7.55 5.54
N VAL A 68 -6.24 -7.59 5.90
CA VAL A 68 -6.68 -7.46 7.29
C VAL A 68 -6.48 -8.80 8.00
N PRO A 69 -5.65 -8.91 9.05
CA PRO A 69 -5.44 -10.16 9.75
C PRO A 69 -6.63 -10.46 10.69
N GLN A 70 -6.93 -11.74 10.89
CA GLN A 70 -8.02 -12.19 11.78
C GLN A 70 -7.70 -12.00 13.26
N GLU A 71 -6.43 -12.14 13.63
CA GLU A 71 -5.94 -11.88 14.97
C GLU A 71 -4.89 -10.78 14.92
N THR A 72 -5.14 -9.68 15.61
CA THR A 72 -4.20 -8.55 15.72
C THR A 72 -3.48 -8.60 17.04
N SER A 73 -2.18 -8.90 17.03
CA SER A 73 -1.29 -8.59 18.15
C SER A 73 -0.72 -7.19 17.97
N ILE A 74 -0.69 -6.40 19.04
CA ILE A 74 -0.02 -5.09 19.07
C ILE A 74 1.48 -5.17 18.70
N LEU A 75 2.08 -6.36 18.78
CA LEU A 75 3.47 -6.61 18.41
C LEU A 75 3.65 -6.96 16.93
N ALA A 76 2.57 -7.12 16.16
CA ALA A 76 2.62 -7.61 14.77
C ALA A 76 3.05 -6.54 13.74
N ASN A 77 3.54 -5.38 14.19
CA ASN A 77 4.01 -4.27 13.34
C ASN A 77 3.03 -3.94 12.18
N LEU A 78 1.74 -3.83 12.52
CA LEU A 78 0.68 -3.61 11.56
C LEU A 78 0.74 -2.19 10.98
N PHE A 79 0.34 -2.04 9.72
CA PHE A 79 0.24 -0.77 9.03
C PHE A 79 -1.14 -0.13 9.29
N PRO A 80 -1.23 0.98 10.05
CA PRO A 80 -2.51 1.61 10.35
C PRO A 80 -2.97 2.49 9.17
N MET A 81 -4.08 2.13 8.55
CA MET A 81 -4.75 2.92 7.52
C MET A 81 -5.93 3.67 8.09
N HIS A 82 -5.93 5.00 7.93
CA HIS A 82 -7.07 5.84 8.29
C HIS A 82 -7.88 6.12 7.03
N PHE A 83 -9.13 5.64 7.00
CA PHE A 83 -10.03 5.80 5.86
C PHE A 83 -11.39 6.36 6.30
N GLY A 84 -11.94 7.32 5.54
CA GLY A 84 -13.33 7.76 5.70
C GLY A 84 -13.66 8.65 6.91
N GLY A 85 -12.69 9.25 7.60
CA GLY A 85 -12.98 10.25 8.64
C GLY A 85 -13.70 9.69 9.87
N SER A 86 -13.10 8.68 10.51
CA SER A 86 -13.17 8.44 11.97
C SER A 86 -14.54 8.30 12.66
N VAL A 87 -15.29 7.26 12.33
CA VAL A 87 -16.24 6.64 13.30
C VAL A 87 -15.73 5.26 13.80
N ARG A 88 -14.90 4.56 13.02
CA ARG A 88 -14.49 3.17 13.29
C ARG A 88 -13.02 2.96 13.70
N GLY A 89 -12.23 4.03 13.84
CA GLY A 89 -10.78 3.92 14.09
C GLY A 89 -9.97 3.45 12.87
N PRO A 90 -8.65 3.26 12.99
CA PRO A 90 -7.81 2.81 11.88
C PRO A 90 -8.01 1.33 11.56
N ILE A 91 -7.99 1.01 10.26
CA ILE A 91 -7.90 -0.37 9.76
C ILE A 91 -6.45 -0.80 9.86
N HIS A 92 -6.19 -1.88 10.59
CA HIS A 92 -4.84 -2.40 10.76
C HIS A 92 -4.58 -3.46 9.69
N LEU A 93 -3.68 -3.16 8.77
CA LEU A 93 -3.29 -4.08 7.71
C LEU A 93 -2.00 -4.80 8.11
N TYR A 94 -1.94 -6.11 7.89
CA TYR A 94 -0.66 -6.75 7.69
C TYR A 94 -0.18 -6.34 6.29
N SER A 95 1.04 -5.79 6.21
CA SER A 95 1.65 -5.43 4.93
C SER A 95 3.13 -5.80 4.96
N HIS A 96 3.60 -6.49 3.92
CA HIS A 96 4.99 -6.91 3.82
C HIS A 96 5.52 -6.76 2.41
N ARG A 97 6.82 -6.44 2.32
CA ARG A 97 7.56 -6.27 1.08
C ARG A 97 8.66 -7.31 0.98
N GLN A 98 8.68 -8.05 -0.14
CA GLN A 98 9.77 -8.95 -0.50
C GLN A 98 10.50 -8.43 -1.75
N ALA A 99 11.82 -8.45 -1.78
CA ALA A 99 12.58 -8.08 -2.98
C ALA A 99 12.39 -9.10 -4.11
N ALA A 100 12.17 -8.63 -5.34
CA ALA A 100 11.86 -9.48 -6.50
C ALA A 100 13.03 -10.37 -6.93
N THR A 101 14.27 -10.04 -6.53
CA THR A 101 15.47 -10.87 -6.76
C THR A 101 15.28 -12.30 -6.26
N VAL A 102 14.52 -12.49 -5.18
CA VAL A 102 14.21 -13.81 -4.63
C VAL A 102 13.43 -14.68 -5.64
N PHE A 103 12.55 -14.06 -6.44
CA PHE A 103 11.77 -14.77 -7.47
C PHE A 103 12.55 -14.93 -8.79
N ARG A 104 13.42 -13.98 -9.14
CA ARG A 104 14.29 -14.10 -10.32
C ARG A 104 15.33 -15.23 -10.18
N SER A 105 15.80 -15.47 -8.96
CA SER A 105 16.64 -16.62 -8.64
C SER A 105 15.90 -17.94 -8.92
N ALA A 106 14.64 -18.03 -8.47
CA ALA A 106 13.80 -19.22 -8.67
C ALA A 106 13.48 -19.50 -10.15
N SER A 107 13.42 -18.48 -11.01
CA SER A 107 13.18 -18.65 -12.46
C SER A 107 14.43 -19.02 -13.27
N SER A 108 15.62 -19.03 -12.67
CA SER A 108 16.90 -19.31 -13.37
C SER A 108 17.33 -20.78 -13.32
N THR A 109 16.53 -21.66 -12.72
CA THR A 109 16.84 -23.09 -12.52
C THR A 109 16.09 -24.02 -13.50
N THR A 110 15.77 -23.55 -14.71
CA THR A 110 15.11 -24.40 -15.75
C THR A 110 15.96 -24.50 -16.99
#